data_AF-X0YFS1-F1
#
_entry.id   AF-X0YFS1-F1
#
_cell.length_a   1.000
_cell.length_b   1.000
_cell.length_c   1.000
_cell.angle_alpha   90.00
_cell.angle_beta   90.00
_cell.angle_gamma   90.00
#
_symmetry.space_group_name_H-M   'P 1'
#
loop_
_entity.id
_entity.type
_entity.pdbx_description
1 polymer ?
#
loop_
_entity_poly.entity_id
_entity_poly.type
_entity_poly.pdbx_seq_one_letter_code
_entity_poly.pdbx_strand_id
1 'polypeptide(L)'
;SYFGNGYNEVQLVYQFALPLLVLHTFYTGDASRLLEWASRIENVSDKTAFFNVLATHDGLGVVPVKATLTDKEITDIADNIKERGGFISYKTTKDGSKKPYEMNITYYSAIADSKNSEELNIKKFIASQAIILSLLGIPGIYIHSLFGTENYPEGVEKTGQKRTINRKKFQYDKLKEDLVNLDSREYKIFTEFTKLIYI
;
A
#
# COMPACT_ATOMS: atom_id res chain seq x y z
N SER A 1 -12.15 20.98 -2.07
CA SER A 1 -11.02 20.22 -2.63
C SER A 1 -9.72 20.83 -2.12
N TYR A 2 -8.68 20.04 -1.84
CA TYR A 2 -7.35 20.58 -1.47
C TYR A 2 -6.70 21.39 -2.61
N PHE A 3 -7.07 21.13 -3.86
CA PHE A 3 -6.55 21.87 -5.02
C PHE A 3 -7.10 23.29 -5.18
N GLY A 4 -8.06 23.73 -4.34
CA GLY A 4 -8.73 25.02 -4.56
C GLY A 4 -9.39 25.08 -5.94
N ASN A 5 -9.00 26.07 -6.75
CA ASN A 5 -9.42 26.22 -8.15
C ASN A 5 -8.41 25.64 -9.17
N GLY A 6 -7.36 24.96 -8.71
CA GLY A 6 -6.27 24.43 -9.52
C GLY A 6 -5.02 25.32 -9.57
N TYR A 7 -5.09 26.57 -9.13
CA TYR A 7 -3.99 27.54 -9.29
C TYR A 7 -3.60 28.28 -8.02
N ASN A 8 -4.36 28.14 -6.93
CA ASN A 8 -4.25 28.99 -5.75
C ASN A 8 -4.01 28.26 -4.42
N GLU A 9 -3.93 26.93 -4.45
CA GLU A 9 -3.77 26.08 -3.26
C GLU A 9 -2.66 25.03 -3.51
N VAL A 10 -2.78 23.84 -2.92
CA VAL A 10 -1.77 22.77 -2.99
C VAL A 10 -1.64 22.23 -4.42
N GLN A 11 -0.41 22.03 -4.90
CA GLN A 11 -0.14 21.51 -6.25
C GLN A 11 -0.14 19.98 -6.32
N LEU A 12 0.15 19.30 -5.20
CA LEU A 12 0.17 17.84 -5.11
C LEU A 12 -0.71 17.33 -3.97
N VAL A 13 -1.55 16.33 -4.26
CA VAL A 13 -2.45 15.71 -3.27
C VAL A 13 -2.29 14.19 -3.28
N TYR A 14 -2.07 13.62 -2.11
CA TYR A 14 -1.97 12.17 -1.92
C TYR A 14 -3.30 11.46 -2.14
N GLN A 15 -3.27 10.34 -2.86
CA GLN A 15 -4.42 9.44 -3.02
C GLN A 15 -4.45 8.34 -1.95
N PHE A 16 -4.68 8.70 -0.69
CA PHE A 16 -4.63 7.75 0.43
C PHE A 16 -5.77 6.71 0.47
N ALA A 17 -6.78 6.82 -0.40
CA ALA A 17 -7.78 5.76 -0.57
C ALA A 17 -7.23 4.55 -1.34
N LEU A 18 -6.29 4.80 -2.25
CA LEU A 18 -5.76 3.81 -3.19
C LEU A 18 -5.20 2.54 -2.53
N PRO A 19 -4.38 2.59 -1.45
CA PRO A 19 -3.81 1.39 -0.85
C PRO A 19 -4.85 0.32 -0.48
N LEU A 20 -5.93 0.73 0.21
CA LEU A 20 -6.94 -0.20 0.72
C LEU A 20 -7.93 -0.63 -0.37
N LEU A 21 -8.17 0.20 -1.39
CA LEU A 21 -8.95 -0.20 -2.56
C LEU A 21 -8.24 -1.28 -3.37
N VAL A 22 -6.93 -1.14 -3.56
CA VAL A 22 -6.11 -2.17 -4.20
C VAL A 22 -6.11 -3.45 -3.36
N LEU A 23 -5.88 -3.38 -2.04
CA LEU A 23 -5.95 -4.57 -1.18
C LEU A 23 -7.33 -5.25 -1.25
N HIS A 24 -8.41 -4.47 -1.20
CA HIS A 24 -9.77 -5.00 -1.37
C HIS A 24 -9.89 -5.82 -2.65
N THR A 25 -9.47 -5.26 -3.79
CA THR A 25 -9.51 -5.95 -5.09
C THR A 25 -8.71 -7.24 -5.10
N PHE A 26 -7.52 -7.26 -4.50
CA PHE A 26 -6.71 -8.48 -4.44
C PHE A 26 -7.26 -9.54 -3.47
N TYR A 27 -8.02 -9.14 -2.45
CA TYR A 27 -8.62 -10.06 -1.49
C TYR A 27 -9.94 -10.64 -1.98
N THR A 28 -10.74 -9.85 -2.69
CA THR A 28 -12.06 -10.29 -3.18
C THR A 28 -12.03 -10.81 -4.62
N GLY A 29 -10.98 -10.48 -5.39
CA GLY A 29 -10.96 -10.72 -6.83
C GLY A 29 -11.86 -9.75 -7.62
N ASP A 30 -12.36 -8.68 -6.99
CA ASP A 30 -13.29 -7.72 -7.58
C ASP A 30 -12.71 -6.30 -7.64
N ALA A 31 -12.56 -5.77 -8.86
CA ALA A 31 -12.04 -4.44 -9.13
C ALA A 31 -13.11 -3.32 -9.09
N SER A 32 -14.38 -3.65 -8.89
CA SER A 32 -15.50 -2.69 -9.03
C SER A 32 -15.34 -1.44 -8.15
N ARG A 33 -14.96 -1.61 -6.88
CA ARG A 33 -14.71 -0.49 -5.95
C ARG A 33 -13.55 0.40 -6.38
N LEU A 34 -12.47 -0.21 -6.86
CA LEU A 34 -11.30 0.52 -7.35
C LEU A 34 -11.63 1.30 -8.62
N LEU A 35 -12.37 0.69 -9.55
CA LEU A 35 -12.81 1.34 -10.79
C LEU A 35 -13.82 2.47 -10.53
N GLU A 36 -14.76 2.28 -9.62
CA GLU A 36 -15.72 3.32 -9.20
C GLU A 36 -14.99 4.53 -8.62
N TRP A 37 -13.96 4.31 -7.79
CA TRP A 37 -13.17 5.39 -7.24
C TRP A 37 -12.27 6.05 -8.30
N ALA A 38 -11.63 5.26 -9.15
CA ALA A 38 -10.71 5.75 -10.18
C ALA A 38 -11.43 6.57 -11.27
N SER A 39 -12.68 6.22 -11.60
CA SER A 39 -13.48 6.96 -12.60
C SER A 39 -13.83 8.39 -12.17
N ARG A 40 -13.69 8.71 -10.88
CA ARG A 40 -13.90 10.06 -10.33
C ARG A 40 -12.63 10.91 -10.31
N ILE A 41 -11.49 10.33 -10.72
CA ILE A 41 -10.21 11.03 -10.75
C ILE A 41 -10.13 11.81 -12.05
N GLU A 42 -10.23 13.13 -11.95
CA GLU A 42 -10.11 14.04 -13.07
C GLU A 42 -8.93 14.99 -12.86
N ASN A 43 -8.31 15.43 -13.96
CA ASN A 43 -7.29 16.45 -13.88
C ASN A 43 -7.92 17.81 -13.55
N VAL A 44 -7.47 18.45 -12.48
CA VAL A 44 -8.02 19.75 -12.04
C VAL A 44 -7.43 20.91 -12.85
N SER A 45 -6.14 20.87 -13.19
CA SER A 45 -5.43 21.88 -13.97
C SER A 45 -4.10 21.36 -14.48
N ASP A 46 -3.43 22.12 -15.36
CA ASP A 46 -2.06 21.84 -15.81
C ASP A 46 -0.98 22.13 -14.74
N LYS A 47 -1.35 22.67 -13.56
CA LYS A 47 -0.45 22.99 -12.44
C LYS A 47 -0.60 22.05 -11.25
N THR A 48 -1.47 21.05 -11.34
CA THR A 48 -1.80 20.15 -10.24
C THR A 48 -1.60 18.69 -10.64
N ALA A 49 -1.19 17.86 -9.68
CA ALA A 49 -1.08 16.42 -9.86
C ALA A 49 -1.53 15.65 -8.62
N PHE A 50 -2.06 14.45 -8.82
CA PHE A 50 -2.20 13.49 -7.74
C PHE A 50 -0.87 12.81 -7.45
N PHE A 51 -0.65 12.42 -6.19
CA PHE A 51 0.49 11.60 -5.79
C PHE A 51 -0.02 10.23 -5.34
N ASN A 52 0.21 9.22 -6.19
CA ASN A 52 -0.34 7.89 -6.08
C ASN A 52 0.58 7.02 -5.24
N VAL A 53 0.11 6.52 -4.10
CA VAL A 53 0.91 5.70 -3.17
C VAL A 53 0.16 4.43 -2.80
N LEU A 54 0.89 3.33 -2.61
CA LEU A 54 0.38 2.12 -1.96
C LEU A 54 0.90 1.94 -0.54
N ALA A 55 2.06 2.50 -0.25
CA ALA A 55 2.66 2.44 1.07
C ALA A 55 3.40 3.74 1.37
N THR A 56 3.54 4.02 2.66
CA THR A 56 4.37 5.10 3.19
C THR A 56 5.08 4.60 4.45
N HIS A 57 5.76 5.50 5.16
CA HIS A 57 6.29 5.21 6.48
C HIS A 57 5.20 5.05 7.56
N ASP A 58 3.97 5.48 7.28
CA ASP A 58 2.83 5.32 8.18
C ASP A 58 2.04 4.05 7.86
N GLY A 59 1.07 3.72 8.72
CA GLY A 59 0.13 2.66 8.42
C GLY A 59 -0.90 3.10 7.37
N LEU A 60 -1.58 2.12 6.79
CA LEU A 60 -2.64 2.36 5.81
C LEU A 60 -3.86 2.93 6.53
N GLY A 61 -4.15 4.21 6.27
CA GLY A 61 -5.26 4.92 6.89
C GLY A 61 -6.61 4.45 6.38
N VAL A 62 -7.57 4.26 7.29
CA VAL A 62 -8.93 3.76 6.95
C VAL A 62 -9.87 4.89 6.54
N VAL A 63 -9.69 6.10 7.08
CA VAL A 63 -10.60 7.24 6.83
C VAL A 63 -10.82 7.52 5.33
N PRO A 64 -9.77 7.52 4.46
CA PRO A 64 -9.94 7.85 3.05
C PRO A 64 -10.86 6.92 2.25
N VAL A 65 -11.01 5.65 2.66
CA VAL A 65 -11.85 4.68 1.94
C VAL A 65 -13.29 4.58 2.43
N LYS A 66 -13.66 5.27 3.52
CA LYS A 66 -15.01 5.17 4.11
C LYS A 66 -16.14 5.66 3.21
N ALA A 67 -15.83 6.45 2.19
CA ALA A 67 -16.80 6.89 1.19
C ALA A 67 -17.04 5.84 0.08
N THR A 68 -16.17 4.83 -0.03
CA THR A 68 -16.19 3.83 -1.11
C THR A 68 -16.42 2.42 -0.58
N LEU A 69 -15.85 2.08 0.58
CA LEU A 69 -15.95 0.78 1.22
C LEU A 69 -16.88 0.85 2.44
N THR A 70 -17.69 -0.20 2.60
CA THR A 70 -18.53 -0.44 3.76
C THR A 70 -17.68 -0.79 4.99
N ASP A 71 -18.26 -0.61 6.18
CA ASP A 71 -17.62 -1.02 7.44
C ASP A 71 -17.28 -2.53 7.46
N LYS A 72 -18.08 -3.36 6.78
CA LYS A 72 -17.81 -4.80 6.64
C LYS A 72 -16.58 -5.04 5.77
N GLU A 73 -16.52 -4.47 4.56
CA GLU A 73 -15.37 -4.62 3.66
C GLU A 73 -14.07 -4.13 4.34
N ILE A 74 -14.13 -3.03 5.10
CA ILE A 74 -12.99 -2.52 5.89
C ILE A 74 -12.57 -3.52 6.98
N THR A 75 -13.54 -4.14 7.66
CA THR A 75 -13.27 -5.14 8.71
C THR A 75 -12.65 -6.40 8.10
N ASP A 76 -13.16 -6.87 6.96
CA ASP A 76 -12.62 -8.03 6.25
C ASP A 76 -11.16 -7.80 5.83
N ILE A 77 -10.81 -6.58 5.36
CA ILE A 77 -9.42 -6.19 5.08
C ILE A 77 -8.58 -6.21 6.35
N ALA A 78 -9.10 -5.66 7.46
CA ALA A 78 -8.39 -5.62 8.73
C ALA A 78 -8.07 -7.03 9.26
N ASP A 79 -9.01 -7.97 9.11
CA ASP A 79 -8.82 -9.34 9.54
C ASP A 79 -7.82 -10.10 8.64
N ASN A 80 -7.89 -9.91 7.32
CA ASN A 80 -6.86 -10.40 6.39
C ASN A 80 -5.46 -9.89 6.75
N ILE A 81 -5.34 -8.60 7.12
CA ILE A 81 -4.05 -8.02 7.52
C ILE A 81 -3.53 -8.65 8.81
N LYS A 82 -4.39 -8.96 9.79
CA LYS A 82 -3.97 -9.67 11.01
C LYS A 82 -3.50 -11.08 10.68
N GLU A 83 -4.20 -11.80 9.83
CA GLU A 83 -3.81 -13.15 9.39
C GLU A 83 -2.43 -13.13 8.70
N ARG A 84 -2.11 -12.04 7.99
CA ARG A 84 -0.80 -11.79 7.36
C ARG A 84 0.24 -11.19 8.32
N GLY A 85 -0.02 -11.21 9.63
CA GLY A 85 0.92 -10.76 10.67
C GLY A 85 1.03 -9.24 10.84
N GLY A 86 0.09 -8.47 10.28
CA GLY A 86 -0.01 -7.03 10.49
C GLY A 86 -0.74 -6.65 11.78
N PHE A 87 -0.61 -5.38 12.18
CA PHE A 87 -1.26 -4.84 13.38
C PHE A 87 -2.34 -3.81 13.03
N ILE A 88 -3.48 -3.87 13.71
CA ILE A 88 -4.56 -2.89 13.55
C ILE A 88 -4.57 -1.90 14.71
N SER A 89 -4.57 -0.62 14.39
CA SER A 89 -4.84 0.46 15.34
C SER A 89 -6.33 0.80 15.27
N TYR A 90 -6.96 0.87 16.44
CA TYR A 90 -8.39 1.12 16.56
C TYR A 90 -8.65 2.50 17.17
N LYS A 91 -9.75 3.12 16.77
CA LYS A 91 -10.29 4.33 17.41
C LYS A 91 -11.62 3.98 18.07
N THR A 92 -11.78 4.43 19.32
CA THR A 92 -13.06 4.35 20.03
C THR A 92 -13.98 5.45 19.50
N THR A 93 -15.18 5.05 19.07
CA THR A 93 -16.23 5.97 18.61
C THR A 93 -17.08 6.47 19.79
N LYS A 94 -17.95 7.45 19.54
CA LYS A 94 -18.79 8.08 20.58
C LYS A 94 -19.74 7.08 21.27
N ASP A 95 -20.11 6.02 20.57
CA ASP A 95 -20.94 4.90 21.05
C ASP A 95 -20.14 3.82 21.82
N GLY A 96 -18.83 4.03 22.01
CA GLY A 96 -17.94 3.09 22.69
C GLY A 96 -17.43 1.92 21.83
N SER A 97 -17.90 1.78 20.58
CA SER A 97 -17.40 0.74 19.68
C SER A 97 -15.97 1.04 19.21
N LYS A 98 -15.22 -0.01 18.83
CA LYS A 98 -13.84 0.11 18.32
C LYS A 98 -13.84 -0.13 16.82
N LYS A 99 -13.47 0.88 16.04
CA LYS A 99 -13.36 0.75 14.58
C LYS A 99 -11.90 0.80 14.12
N PRO A 100 -11.50 -0.01 13.12
CA PRO A 100 -10.18 0.13 12.50
C PRO A 100 -9.94 1.57 12.06
N TYR A 101 -8.76 2.08 12.39
CA TYR A 101 -8.34 3.45 12.06
C TYR A 101 -7.11 3.46 11.17
N GLU A 102 -6.17 2.56 11.43
CA GLU A 102 -4.94 2.42 10.68
C GLU A 102 -4.47 0.96 10.69
N MET A 103 -3.99 0.48 9.55
CA MET A 103 -3.51 -0.88 9.34
C MET A 103 -1.99 -0.87 9.13
N ASN A 104 -1.24 -1.55 9.99
CA ASN A 104 0.22 -1.53 10.01
C ASN A 104 0.76 -2.85 9.46
N ILE A 105 1.28 -2.82 8.24
CA ILE A 105 1.81 -3.96 7.50
C ILE A 105 2.72 -3.45 6.38
N THR A 106 3.69 -4.25 5.94
CA THR A 106 4.38 -4.00 4.67
C THR A 106 3.46 -4.31 3.49
N TYR A 107 3.58 -3.58 2.38
CA TYR A 107 2.65 -3.78 1.27
C TYR A 107 2.84 -5.14 0.58
N TYR A 108 4.08 -5.66 0.55
CA TYR A 108 4.33 -7.00 0.06
C TYR A 108 3.60 -8.04 0.90
N SER A 109 3.80 -8.05 2.23
CA SER A 109 3.09 -8.98 3.12
C SER A 109 1.58 -8.78 3.13
N ALA A 110 1.08 -7.59 2.79
CA ALA A 110 -0.37 -7.39 2.61
C ALA A 110 -0.91 -8.12 1.36
N ILE A 111 -0.17 -8.15 0.26
CA ILE A 111 -0.60 -8.83 -0.97
C ILE A 111 -0.30 -10.34 -0.94
N ALA A 112 0.85 -10.71 -0.38
CA ALA A 112 1.38 -12.07 -0.37
C ALA A 112 0.57 -12.99 0.56
N ASP A 113 0.27 -14.19 0.09
CA ASP A 113 -0.47 -15.22 0.81
C ASP A 113 0.39 -16.46 1.04
N SER A 114 0.40 -16.97 2.27
CA SER A 114 1.16 -18.16 2.63
C SER A 114 0.66 -19.43 1.94
N LYS A 115 -0.56 -19.41 1.40
CA LYS A 115 -1.12 -20.52 0.61
C LYS A 115 -0.63 -20.53 -0.85
N ASN A 116 -0.03 -19.44 -1.32
CA ASN A 116 0.47 -19.32 -2.68
C ASN A 116 1.96 -19.66 -2.75
N SER A 117 2.43 -20.00 -3.95
CA SER A 117 3.88 -20.01 -4.22
C SER A 117 4.44 -18.58 -4.18
N GLU A 118 5.74 -18.47 -3.87
CA GLU A 118 6.44 -17.18 -3.87
C GLU A 118 6.37 -16.51 -5.24
N GLU A 119 6.47 -17.28 -6.32
CA GLU A 119 6.34 -16.76 -7.69
C GLU A 119 4.98 -16.11 -7.93
N LEU A 120 3.89 -16.72 -7.45
CA LEU A 120 2.56 -16.14 -7.57
C LEU A 120 2.41 -14.88 -6.69
N ASN A 121 2.96 -14.89 -5.48
CA ASN A 121 2.96 -13.71 -4.61
C ASN A 121 3.72 -12.53 -5.24
N ILE A 122 4.88 -12.78 -5.84
CA ILE A 122 5.64 -11.77 -6.59
C ILE A 122 4.80 -11.23 -7.75
N LYS A 123 4.17 -12.10 -8.57
CA LYS A 123 3.30 -11.67 -9.67
C LYS A 123 2.13 -10.80 -9.20
N LYS A 124 1.45 -11.21 -8.11
CA LYS A 124 0.37 -10.41 -7.50
C LYS A 124 0.89 -9.05 -7.01
N PHE A 125 2.05 -9.05 -6.36
CA PHE A 125 2.66 -7.81 -5.88
C PHE A 125 3.02 -6.87 -7.03
N ILE A 126 3.70 -7.35 -8.07
CA ILE A 126 4.02 -6.56 -9.27
C ILE A 126 2.75 -6.04 -9.95
N ALA A 127 1.70 -6.86 -10.06
CA ALA A 127 0.41 -6.41 -10.59
C ALA A 127 -0.19 -5.27 -9.75
N SER A 128 -0.07 -5.31 -8.42
CA SER A 128 -0.50 -4.20 -7.56
C SER A 128 0.30 -2.92 -7.83
N GLN A 129 1.62 -3.04 -8.06
CA GLN A 129 2.46 -1.88 -8.36
C GLN A 129 2.21 -1.32 -9.77
N ALA A 130 1.85 -2.15 -10.74
CA ALA A 130 1.46 -1.68 -12.07
C ALA A 130 0.25 -0.72 -12.02
N ILE A 131 -0.65 -0.91 -11.05
CA ILE A 131 -1.81 -0.02 -10.86
C ILE A 131 -1.35 1.42 -10.56
N ILE A 132 -0.37 1.63 -9.67
CA ILE A 132 0.07 3.01 -9.36
C ILE A 132 0.79 3.70 -10.50
N LEU A 133 1.48 2.94 -11.34
CA LEU A 133 2.17 3.45 -12.52
C LEU A 133 1.19 3.83 -13.64
N SER A 134 -0.01 3.25 -13.64
CA SER A 134 -1.01 3.45 -14.70
C SER A 134 -2.04 4.55 -14.38
N LEU A 135 -2.05 5.08 -13.15
CA LEU A 135 -3.03 6.08 -12.72
C LEU A 135 -2.57 7.51 -13.02
N LEU A 136 -3.54 8.38 -13.32
CA LEU A 136 -3.30 9.82 -13.47
C LEU A 136 -2.60 10.38 -12.21
N GLY A 137 -1.46 11.05 -12.42
CA GLY A 137 -0.64 11.62 -11.35
C GLY A 137 0.79 11.08 -11.34
N ILE A 138 1.47 11.27 -10.24
CA ILE A 138 2.86 10.89 -10.02
C ILE A 138 2.89 9.66 -9.09
N PRO A 139 3.51 8.54 -9.49
CA PRO A 139 3.67 7.39 -8.62
C PRO A 139 4.71 7.64 -7.52
N GLY A 140 4.29 7.56 -6.27
CA GLY A 140 5.14 7.60 -5.09
C GLY A 140 5.51 6.18 -4.64
N ILE A 141 6.72 5.74 -5.01
CA ILE A 141 7.21 4.40 -4.68
C ILE A 141 7.94 4.45 -3.33
N TYR A 142 7.40 3.74 -2.34
CA TYR A 142 8.08 3.56 -1.06
C TYR A 142 9.20 2.54 -1.19
N ILE A 143 10.37 2.83 -0.61
CA ILE A 143 11.59 2.02 -0.80
C ILE A 143 11.39 0.52 -0.48
N HIS A 144 10.57 0.20 0.52
CA HIS A 144 10.26 -1.19 0.87
C HIS A 144 9.51 -1.94 -0.24
N SER A 145 8.76 -1.22 -1.08
CA SER A 145 8.07 -1.80 -2.24
C SER A 145 9.03 -2.15 -3.38
N LEU A 146 10.18 -1.48 -3.49
CA LEU A 146 11.19 -1.83 -4.52
C LEU A 146 11.80 -3.21 -4.31
N PHE A 147 11.80 -3.69 -3.07
CA PHE A 147 12.44 -4.95 -2.68
C PHE A 147 11.44 -5.98 -2.14
N GLY A 148 10.14 -5.66 -2.13
CA GLY A 148 9.10 -6.48 -1.53
C GLY A 148 9.40 -6.89 -0.09
N THR A 149 9.81 -5.93 0.74
CA THR A 149 10.19 -6.22 2.12
C THR A 149 9.03 -6.84 2.90
N GLU A 150 9.31 -7.93 3.61
CA GLU A 150 8.37 -8.53 4.56
C GLU A 150 8.25 -7.74 5.86
N ASN A 151 7.17 -8.01 6.59
CA ASN A 151 6.92 -7.46 7.91
C ASN A 151 8.14 -7.56 8.84
N TYR A 152 8.36 -6.51 9.64
CA TYR A 152 9.43 -6.41 10.63
C TYR A 152 8.90 -6.48 12.06
N PRO A 153 8.42 -7.65 12.53
CA PRO A 153 7.83 -7.79 13.86
C PRO A 153 8.83 -7.50 14.99
N GLU A 154 10.10 -7.85 14.84
CA GLU A 154 11.14 -7.61 15.85
C GLU A 154 11.34 -6.11 16.10
N GLY A 155 11.10 -5.28 15.08
CA GLY A 155 11.10 -3.83 15.23
C GLY A 155 9.93 -3.32 16.09
N VAL A 156 8.76 -3.92 15.93
CA VAL A 156 7.59 -3.59 16.75
C VAL A 156 7.84 -4.00 18.20
N GLU A 157 8.37 -5.20 18.44
CA GLU A 157 8.72 -5.69 19.78
C GLU A 157 9.70 -4.74 20.49
N LYS A 158 10.75 -4.28 19.80
CA LYS A 158 11.75 -3.38 20.38
C LYS A 158 11.24 -1.98 20.67
N THR A 159 10.30 -1.47 19.87
CA THR A 159 9.89 -0.06 19.92
C THR A 159 8.53 0.15 20.59
N GLY A 160 7.71 -0.90 20.70
CA GLY A 160 6.29 -0.80 21.08
C GLY A 160 5.40 -0.11 20.03
N GLN A 161 5.96 0.30 18.88
CA GLN A 161 5.23 1.05 17.86
C GLN A 161 4.86 0.16 16.67
N LYS A 162 3.55 0.02 16.40
CA LYS A 162 3.03 -0.80 15.30
C LYS A 162 3.58 -0.39 13.93
N ARG A 163 3.75 0.91 13.67
CA ARG A 163 4.30 1.43 12.40
C ARG A 163 5.72 0.95 12.11
N THR A 164 6.47 0.51 13.12
CA THR A 164 7.83 -0.03 12.92
C THR A 164 7.85 -1.28 12.04
N ILE A 165 6.73 -2.00 11.93
CA ILE A 165 6.61 -3.19 11.08
C ILE A 165 6.98 -2.92 9.60
N ASN A 166 6.80 -1.69 9.13
CA ASN A 166 7.08 -1.27 7.74
C ASN A 166 8.24 -0.25 7.66
N ARG A 167 9.18 -0.32 8.60
CA ARG A 167 10.33 0.62 8.71
C ARG A 167 11.66 -0.09 8.92
N LYS A 168 11.79 -1.33 8.42
CA LYS A 168 13.02 -2.14 8.56
C LYS A 168 14.20 -1.36 7.99
N LYS A 169 15.31 -1.32 8.72
CA LYS A 169 16.55 -0.73 8.21
C LYS A 169 17.27 -1.75 7.34
N PHE A 170 17.59 -1.38 6.11
CA PHE A 170 18.40 -2.22 5.23
C PHE A 170 19.85 -2.18 5.68
N GLN A 171 20.48 -3.34 5.76
CA GLN A 171 21.93 -3.46 5.77
C GLN A 171 22.38 -3.45 4.32
N TYR A 172 23.18 -2.45 3.94
CA TYR A 172 23.53 -2.19 2.54
C TYR A 172 24.16 -3.41 1.87
N ASP A 173 25.17 -4.02 2.50
CA ASP A 173 25.88 -5.16 1.93
C ASP A 173 24.96 -6.36 1.75
N LYS A 174 24.07 -6.62 2.73
CA LYS A 174 23.11 -7.70 2.64
C LYS A 174 22.10 -7.48 1.50
N LEU A 175 21.56 -6.27 1.39
CA LEU A 175 20.64 -5.94 0.30
C LEU A 175 21.33 -6.07 -1.06
N LYS A 176 22.60 -5.67 -1.15
CA LYS A 176 23.40 -5.81 -2.37
C LYS A 176 23.60 -7.28 -2.74
N GLU A 177 23.88 -8.16 -1.78
CA GLU A 177 23.93 -9.61 -1.99
C GLU A 177 22.60 -10.17 -2.48
N ASP A 178 21.49 -9.77 -1.84
CA ASP A 178 20.16 -10.24 -2.23
C ASP A 178 19.81 -9.78 -3.65
N LEU A 179 20.21 -8.56 -4.04
CA LEU A 179 20.01 -8.01 -5.40
C LEU A 179 20.90 -8.62 -6.49
N VAL A 180 21.84 -9.51 -6.17
CA VAL A 180 22.58 -10.30 -7.18
C VAL A 180 22.21 -11.78 -7.16
N ASN A 181 21.42 -12.21 -6.17
CA ASN A 181 20.90 -13.56 -6.08
C ASN A 181 19.62 -13.68 -6.92
N LEU A 182 19.69 -14.40 -8.05
CA LEU A 182 18.57 -14.58 -8.97
C LEU A 182 17.34 -15.25 -8.34
N ASP A 183 17.54 -16.00 -7.26
CA ASP A 183 16.47 -16.69 -6.55
C ASP A 183 15.80 -15.83 -5.47
N SER A 184 16.42 -14.73 -5.06
CA SER A 184 15.86 -13.86 -4.02
C SER A 184 14.59 -13.16 -4.50
N ARG A 185 13.68 -12.90 -3.56
CA ARG A 185 12.49 -12.10 -3.81
C ARG A 185 12.89 -10.67 -4.17
N GLU A 186 13.85 -10.11 -3.45
CA GLU A 186 14.34 -8.76 -3.61
C GLU A 186 14.81 -8.52 -5.05
N TYR A 187 15.62 -9.43 -5.61
CA TYR A 187 16.07 -9.35 -7.00
C TYR A 187 14.91 -9.45 -7.99
N LYS A 188 14.02 -10.44 -7.81
CA LYS A 188 12.88 -10.69 -8.71
C LYS A 188 11.95 -9.48 -8.75
N ILE A 189 11.57 -8.95 -7.58
CA ILE A 189 10.69 -7.78 -7.48
C ILE A 189 11.39 -6.53 -8.01
N PHE A 190 12.63 -6.27 -7.62
CA PHE A 190 13.35 -5.09 -8.07
C PHE A 190 13.48 -5.06 -9.60
N THR A 191 13.83 -6.21 -10.19
CA THR A 191 13.98 -6.36 -11.64
C THR A 191 12.66 -6.13 -12.37
N GLU A 192 11.58 -6.81 -11.97
CA GLU A 192 10.28 -6.67 -12.65
C GLU A 192 9.65 -5.29 -12.43
N PHE A 193 9.75 -4.73 -11.22
CA PHE A 193 9.20 -3.40 -10.95
C PHE A 193 9.98 -2.32 -11.69
N THR A 194 11.31 -2.42 -11.76
CA THR A 194 12.14 -1.48 -12.53
C THR A 194 11.80 -1.54 -14.02
N LYS A 195 11.55 -2.73 -14.59
CA LYS A 195 11.07 -2.85 -15.97
C LYS A 195 9.77 -2.08 -16.19
N LEU A 196 8.80 -2.18 -15.28
CA LEU A 196 7.54 -1.43 -15.39
C LEU A 196 7.74 0.09 -15.33
N ILE A 197 8.72 0.58 -14.55
CA ILE A 197 9.00 2.02 -14.42
C ILE A 197 9.63 2.59 -15.70
N TYR A 198 10.36 1.78 -16.46
CA TYR A 198 11.03 2.22 -17.69
C TYR A 198 10.15 2.17 -18.95
N ILE A 199 8.92 1.65 -18.85
CA ILE A 199 7.93 1.61 -19.94
C ILE A 199 7.23 2.96 -20.04
#